data_AF-A0A1I7Z677-F1
#
_entry.id   AF-A0A1I7Z677-F1
#
_cell.length_a   1.000
_cell.length_b   1.000
_cell.length_c   1.000
_cell.angle_alpha   90.00
_cell.angle_beta   90.00
_cell.angle_gamma   90.00
#
_symmetry.space_group_name_H-M   'P 1'
#
loop_
_entity.id
_entity.type
_entity.pdbx_description
1 polymer ?
#
loop_
_entity_poly.entity_id
_entity_poly.type
_entity_poly.pdbx_seq_one_letter_code
_entity_poly.pdbx_strand_id
1 'polypeptide(L)'
;MNEEENAECEVQDENSSYDEEDPGLGRGSPCGHGVHWRLVYLCAFIALVLSCQGFLRSRGLSPDTSMEDEGRMNFISQAAGANVFFHSPTLEFLGESPALIQNPPTVVMSPFREELVAGSCWAFEGSVGRITVELPEPVSLESFAYRHISSDKNPNPAAPSAPRIIQVTGYVTADDYPMSGCVFGQFYFDPQAADGGAQYYDFYADCPAVRFVEFAVVANHGADYTCLYRLRLLGEPISKS
;
A
#
# COMPACT_ATOMS: atom_id res chain seq x y z
N MET A 1 47.85 0.48 -2.06
CA MET A 1 48.99 -0.36 -2.47
C MET A 1 49.58 -0.98 -1.23
N ASN A 2 49.48 -2.30 -1.17
CA ASN A 2 50.42 -3.28 -0.62
C ASN A 2 49.68 -4.61 -0.79
N GLU A 3 49.70 -5.13 -2.03
CA GLU A 3 49.53 -6.56 -2.34
C GLU A 3 50.62 -7.38 -1.58
N GLU A 4 50.65 -8.71 -1.42
CA GLU A 4 49.81 -9.88 -1.76
C GLU A 4 50.22 -10.99 -0.72
N GLU A 5 49.72 -12.24 -0.63
CA GLU A 5 48.87 -13.11 -1.47
C GLU A 5 48.04 -14.04 -0.53
N ASN A 6 47.27 -15.00 -1.08
CA ASN A 6 46.64 -16.11 -0.33
C ASN A 6 47.49 -17.40 -0.36
N ALA A 7 47.27 -18.31 0.59
CA ALA A 7 47.49 -19.75 0.37
C ALA A 7 46.59 -20.60 1.30
N GLU A 8 45.58 -21.26 0.72
CA GLU A 8 44.83 -22.34 1.37
C GLU A 8 45.55 -23.69 1.18
N CYS A 9 45.31 -24.63 2.11
CA CYS A 9 45.42 -26.08 1.87
C CYS A 9 44.48 -26.81 2.84
N GLU A 10 43.32 -27.28 2.35
CA GLU A 10 42.61 -28.40 2.96
C GLU A 10 43.36 -29.72 2.70
N VAL A 11 42.98 -30.82 3.38
CA VAL A 11 42.63 -32.14 2.75
C VAL A 11 42.49 -33.27 3.80
N GLN A 12 41.25 -33.80 3.84
CA GLN A 12 40.79 -35.19 4.03
C GLN A 12 40.78 -35.94 5.39
N ASP A 13 39.69 -36.72 5.50
CA ASP A 13 39.28 -37.63 6.56
C ASP A 13 39.89 -39.04 6.45
N GLU A 14 39.93 -39.78 7.56
CA GLU A 14 39.88 -41.25 7.56
C GLU A 14 38.86 -41.77 8.60
N ASN A 15 38.31 -42.96 8.33
CA ASN A 15 37.03 -43.47 8.87
C ASN A 15 37.19 -44.83 9.58
N SER A 16 36.59 -45.02 10.77
CA SER A 16 36.51 -46.31 11.50
C SER A 16 35.68 -46.17 12.81
N SER A 17 34.99 -47.17 13.39
CA SER A 17 33.96 -48.12 12.91
C SER A 17 33.52 -49.09 14.05
N TYR A 18 32.21 -49.19 14.36
CA TYR A 18 31.53 -50.25 15.19
C TYR A 18 31.96 -50.42 16.68
N ASP A 19 31.19 -50.93 17.67
CA ASP A 19 29.73 -51.13 17.91
C ASP A 19 29.44 -51.36 19.44
N GLU A 20 28.18 -51.17 19.86
CA GLU A 20 27.37 -51.72 21.00
C GLU A 20 27.90 -51.98 22.45
N GLU A 21 27.16 -51.50 23.48
CA GLU A 21 26.37 -52.29 24.48
C GLU A 21 25.79 -51.45 25.68
N ASP A 22 24.64 -51.87 26.24
CA ASP A 22 23.82 -51.22 27.31
C ASP A 22 23.07 -52.33 28.14
N PRO A 23 22.98 -52.32 29.50
CA PRO A 23 21.99 -51.47 30.21
C PRO A 23 22.23 -51.07 31.69
N GLY A 24 21.44 -50.11 32.21
CA GLY A 24 21.36 -49.81 33.64
C GLY A 24 20.17 -48.93 34.09
N LEU A 25 19.07 -49.55 34.56
CA LEU A 25 17.85 -48.85 35.02
C LEU A 25 17.98 -48.21 36.43
N GLY A 26 17.45 -46.99 36.61
CA GLY A 26 17.19 -46.39 37.93
C GLY A 26 16.00 -45.42 37.90
N ARG A 27 14.97 -45.65 38.74
CA ARG A 27 13.76 -44.79 38.81
C ARG A 27 13.82 -43.81 39.98
N GLY A 28 13.39 -42.57 39.76
CA GLY A 28 13.05 -41.59 40.80
C GLY A 28 12.23 -40.44 40.23
N SER A 29 11.07 -40.17 40.85
CA SER A 29 10.10 -39.11 40.46
C SER A 29 9.54 -38.48 41.76
N PRO A 30 8.75 -37.39 41.70
CA PRO A 30 8.98 -36.11 41.02
C PRO A 30 8.70 -34.89 41.94
N CYS A 31 9.23 -33.70 41.63
CA CYS A 31 8.76 -32.42 42.19
C CYS A 31 9.16 -31.24 41.27
N GLY A 32 8.24 -30.30 40.99
CA GLY A 32 8.56 -29.03 40.29
C GLY A 32 7.84 -28.79 38.96
N HIS A 33 6.55 -28.49 39.00
CA HIS A 33 5.80 -27.88 37.88
C HIS A 33 5.13 -26.59 38.37
N GLY A 34 5.22 -25.48 37.62
CA GLY A 34 4.53 -24.27 38.08
C GLY A 34 4.66 -22.93 37.35
N VAL A 35 5.37 -22.77 36.21
CA VAL A 35 5.23 -21.51 35.42
C VAL A 35 5.49 -21.62 33.92
N HIS A 36 6.41 -22.49 33.49
CA HIS A 36 6.99 -22.43 32.13
C HIS A 36 5.99 -22.64 30.98
N TRP A 37 5.00 -23.53 31.16
CA TRP A 37 4.09 -23.94 30.08
C TRP A 37 3.24 -22.80 29.51
N ARG A 38 2.76 -21.85 30.35
CA ARG A 38 1.89 -20.76 29.87
C ARG A 38 2.61 -19.78 28.95
N LEU A 39 3.89 -19.48 29.21
CA LEU A 39 4.68 -18.64 28.30
C LEU A 39 5.02 -19.36 26.99
N VAL A 40 5.38 -20.65 27.04
CA VAL A 40 5.69 -21.41 25.82
C VAL A 40 4.48 -21.50 24.90
N TYR A 41 3.29 -21.79 25.43
CA TYR A 41 2.07 -21.77 24.62
C TYR A 41 1.72 -20.36 24.10
N LEU A 42 1.89 -19.30 24.90
CA LEU A 42 1.61 -17.93 24.45
C LEU A 42 2.58 -17.46 23.35
N CYS A 43 3.89 -17.71 23.51
CA CYS A 43 4.89 -17.40 22.50
C CYS A 43 4.70 -18.25 21.23
N ALA A 44 4.35 -19.53 21.35
CA ALA A 44 4.00 -20.36 20.21
C ALA A 44 2.73 -19.84 19.49
N PHE A 45 1.71 -19.39 20.23
CA PHE A 45 0.49 -18.80 19.64
C PHE A 45 0.80 -17.47 18.92
N ILE A 46 1.58 -16.59 19.54
CA ILE A 46 2.00 -15.32 18.93
C ILE A 46 2.89 -15.57 17.71
N ALA A 47 3.83 -16.51 17.77
CA ALA A 47 4.64 -16.89 16.61
C ALA A 47 3.79 -17.51 15.49
N LEU A 48 2.76 -18.31 15.81
CA LEU A 48 1.83 -18.86 14.83
C LEU A 48 0.97 -17.77 14.19
N VAL A 49 0.48 -16.81 14.98
CA VAL A 49 -0.32 -15.67 14.52
C VAL A 49 0.51 -14.73 13.65
N LEU A 50 1.73 -14.36 14.06
CA LEU A 50 2.63 -13.50 13.28
C LEU A 50 3.09 -14.21 11.99
N SER A 51 3.40 -15.50 12.04
CA SER A 51 3.73 -16.28 10.85
C SER A 51 2.53 -16.41 9.91
N CYS A 52 1.32 -16.60 10.45
CA CYS A 52 0.09 -16.67 9.66
C CYS A 52 -0.25 -15.31 9.03
N GLN A 53 -0.11 -14.20 9.76
CA GLN A 53 -0.29 -12.84 9.24
C GLN A 53 0.74 -12.51 8.15
N GLY A 54 2.03 -12.83 8.36
CA GLY A 54 3.06 -12.68 7.34
C GLY A 54 2.81 -13.53 6.09
N PHE A 55 2.31 -14.76 6.26
CA PHE A 55 2.01 -15.70 5.19
C PHE A 55 0.70 -15.38 4.42
N LEU A 56 -0.31 -14.83 5.09
CA LEU A 56 -1.52 -14.33 4.44
C LEU A 56 -1.22 -13.05 3.63
N ARG A 57 -0.41 -12.14 4.20
CA ARG A 57 0.03 -10.91 3.53
C ARG A 57 0.91 -11.18 2.32
N SER A 58 1.74 -12.23 2.34
CA SER A 58 2.55 -12.66 1.17
C SER A 58 1.73 -13.36 0.07
N ARG A 59 0.46 -13.69 0.32
CA ARG A 59 -0.45 -14.35 -0.63
C ARG A 59 -1.58 -13.46 -1.15
N GLY A 60 -1.61 -12.17 -0.79
CA GLY A 60 -2.70 -11.26 -1.18
C GLY A 60 -4.06 -11.63 -0.59
N LEU A 61 -4.11 -12.50 0.43
CA LEU A 61 -5.33 -12.94 1.10
C LEU A 61 -5.67 -11.97 2.24
N SER A 62 -5.99 -10.72 1.88
CA SER A 62 -6.95 -9.96 2.68
C SER A 62 -8.32 -10.65 2.59
N PRO A 63 -9.25 -10.39 3.51
CA PRO A 63 -10.67 -10.57 3.20
C PRO A 63 -11.00 -9.83 1.90
N ASP A 64 -11.97 -10.32 1.15
CA ASP A 64 -12.49 -9.59 -0.01
C ASP A 64 -13.37 -8.42 0.48
N THR A 65 -12.69 -7.33 0.89
CA THR A 65 -13.33 -6.12 1.42
C THR A 65 -14.15 -5.38 0.37
N SER A 66 -14.05 -5.76 -0.91
CA SER A 66 -14.74 -5.09 -2.00
C SER A 66 -16.26 -5.03 -1.79
N MET A 67 -16.87 -6.12 -1.32
CA MET A 67 -18.31 -6.22 -1.10
C MET A 67 -18.80 -5.48 0.16
N GLU A 68 -18.00 -5.47 1.24
CA GLU A 68 -18.35 -4.72 2.46
C GLU A 68 -18.17 -3.21 2.26
N ASP A 69 -17.15 -2.81 1.49
CA ASP A 69 -16.90 -1.41 1.16
C ASP A 69 -17.92 -0.84 0.17
N GLU A 70 -18.63 -1.61 -0.67
CA GLU A 70 -19.55 -1.06 -1.68
C GLU A 70 -20.61 -0.08 -1.12
N GLY A 71 -21.06 -0.29 0.12
CA GLY A 71 -22.00 0.61 0.81
C GLY A 71 -21.35 1.86 1.45
N ARG A 72 -20.03 1.89 1.61
CA ARG A 72 -19.33 2.95 2.35
C ARG A 72 -19.10 4.21 1.51
N MET A 73 -19.27 5.37 2.16
CA MET A 73 -19.09 6.68 1.54
C MET A 73 -17.65 6.88 1.05
N ASN A 74 -17.47 7.28 -0.21
CA ASN A 74 -16.18 7.75 -0.71
C ASN A 74 -16.02 9.22 -0.34
N PHE A 75 -15.19 9.54 0.66
CA PHE A 75 -15.06 10.90 1.20
C PHE A 75 -14.40 11.90 0.25
N ILE A 76 -13.77 11.45 -0.85
CA ILE A 76 -13.27 12.31 -1.92
C ILE A 76 -14.22 12.38 -3.13
N SER A 77 -15.46 11.88 -3.03
CA SER A 77 -16.43 11.98 -4.11
C SER A 77 -17.02 13.39 -4.21
N GLN A 78 -17.10 13.94 -5.43
CA GLN A 78 -17.82 15.21 -5.66
C GLN A 78 -19.31 15.11 -5.27
N ALA A 79 -19.93 13.93 -5.47
CA ALA A 79 -21.31 13.69 -5.06
C ALA A 79 -21.49 13.61 -3.53
N ALA A 80 -20.39 13.42 -2.78
CA ALA A 80 -20.36 13.53 -1.33
C ALA A 80 -20.16 14.97 -0.83
N GLY A 81 -19.84 15.93 -1.72
CA GLY A 81 -19.53 17.32 -1.37
C GLY A 81 -18.03 17.64 -1.29
N ALA A 82 -17.14 16.72 -1.69
CA ALA A 82 -15.70 16.96 -1.73
C ALA A 82 -15.29 17.79 -2.97
N ASN A 83 -14.26 18.63 -2.82
CA ASN A 83 -13.77 19.53 -3.87
C ASN A 83 -12.25 19.41 -4.05
N VAL A 84 -11.75 19.64 -5.27
CA VAL A 84 -10.31 19.78 -5.49
C VAL A 84 -9.84 21.11 -4.90
N PHE A 85 -8.96 21.04 -3.91
CA PHE A 85 -8.36 22.21 -3.24
C PHE A 85 -7.10 22.68 -3.98
N PHE A 86 -6.24 21.73 -4.37
CA PHE A 86 -5.02 21.98 -5.14
C PHE A 86 -4.71 20.80 -6.05
N HIS A 87 -4.03 21.04 -7.17
CA HIS A 87 -3.47 19.97 -7.99
C HIS A 87 -2.24 20.46 -8.77
N SER A 88 -1.37 19.52 -9.15
CA SER A 88 -0.33 19.77 -10.17
C SER A 88 -0.95 20.20 -11.51
N PRO A 89 -0.24 20.94 -12.37
CA PRO A 89 -0.75 21.29 -13.71
C PRO A 89 -1.20 20.04 -14.48
N THR A 90 -2.41 20.10 -15.05
CA THR A 90 -2.88 19.06 -15.97
C THR A 90 -2.02 19.10 -17.23
N LEU A 91 -1.65 17.93 -17.72
CA LEU A 91 -0.86 17.79 -18.93
C LEU A 91 -1.67 18.22 -20.15
N GLU A 92 -1.25 19.28 -20.83
CA GLU A 92 -2.00 19.86 -21.95
C GLU A 92 -1.68 19.20 -23.30
N PHE A 93 -0.51 18.58 -23.44
CA PHE A 93 0.02 18.07 -24.72
C PHE A 93 1.03 16.93 -24.54
N LEU A 94 0.78 15.78 -25.19
CA LEU A 94 1.70 14.64 -25.29
C LEU A 94 2.17 14.47 -26.75
N GLY A 95 3.01 15.40 -27.21
CA GLY A 95 3.47 15.42 -28.60
C GLY A 95 2.33 15.54 -29.61
N GLU A 96 2.52 15.07 -30.84
CA GLU A 96 1.59 15.26 -31.97
C GLU A 96 0.19 14.60 -31.83
N SER A 97 -0.18 14.06 -30.65
CA SER A 97 -1.50 13.49 -30.35
C SER A 97 -2.30 14.36 -29.37
N PRO A 98 -2.96 15.45 -29.83
CA PRO A 98 -3.78 16.33 -28.99
C PRO A 98 -5.06 15.66 -28.43
N ALA A 99 -5.35 14.41 -28.80
CA ALA A 99 -6.42 13.61 -28.21
C ALA A 99 -6.03 12.97 -26.85
N LEU A 100 -4.74 12.99 -26.48
CA LEU A 100 -4.25 12.31 -25.27
C LEU A 100 -4.36 13.21 -24.03
N ILE A 101 -5.61 13.30 -23.55
CA ILE A 101 -6.01 13.53 -22.15
C ILE A 101 -5.94 14.98 -21.65
N GLN A 102 -7.02 15.74 -21.90
CA GLN A 102 -7.33 17.00 -21.21
C GLN A 102 -8.34 16.81 -20.04
N ASN A 103 -8.37 15.64 -19.41
CA ASN A 103 -9.33 15.39 -18.32
C ASN A 103 -9.00 16.27 -17.10
N PRO A 104 -10.01 16.86 -16.44
CA PRO A 104 -9.79 17.58 -15.19
C PRO A 104 -9.39 16.61 -14.05
N PRO A 105 -8.68 17.09 -13.00
CA PRO A 105 -8.31 16.30 -11.83
C PRO A 105 -9.51 15.64 -11.13
N THR A 106 -10.70 16.24 -11.27
CA THR A 106 -11.96 15.71 -10.75
C THR A 106 -12.34 14.33 -11.31
N VAL A 107 -11.75 13.87 -12.42
CA VAL A 107 -11.97 12.49 -12.93
C VAL A 107 -11.43 11.43 -11.96
N VAL A 108 -10.45 11.77 -11.12
CA VAL A 108 -9.91 10.90 -10.06
C VAL A 108 -10.96 10.65 -8.95
N MET A 109 -11.88 11.61 -8.78
CA MET A 109 -12.97 11.64 -7.80
C MET A 109 -14.30 11.10 -8.36
N SER A 110 -14.33 10.68 -9.63
CA SER A 110 -15.50 10.07 -10.26
C SER A 110 -15.89 8.74 -9.56
N PRO A 111 -17.13 8.24 -9.74
CA PRO A 111 -17.61 7.05 -9.03
C PRO A 111 -16.65 5.86 -9.15
N PHE A 112 -16.17 5.34 -8.02
CA PHE A 112 -15.11 4.32 -7.99
C PHE A 112 -15.49 3.00 -8.68
N ARG A 113 -16.79 2.72 -8.79
CA ARG A 113 -17.38 1.57 -9.50
C ARG A 113 -17.54 1.76 -11.01
N GLU A 114 -17.24 2.95 -11.55
CA GLU A 114 -17.31 3.22 -12.98
C GLU A 114 -16.30 2.32 -13.74
N GLU A 115 -16.64 1.95 -14.97
CA GLU A 115 -15.71 1.21 -15.82
C GLU A 115 -14.57 2.14 -16.28
N LEU A 116 -13.34 1.63 -16.22
CA LEU A 116 -12.17 2.37 -16.67
C LEU A 116 -11.89 2.05 -18.13
N VAL A 117 -11.74 3.11 -18.93
CA VAL A 117 -11.44 3.04 -20.36
C VAL A 117 -10.13 3.80 -20.65
N ALA A 118 -9.45 3.42 -21.73
CA ALA A 118 -8.15 4.00 -22.06
C ALA A 118 -8.28 5.53 -22.20
N GLY A 119 -7.52 6.26 -21.38
CA GLY A 119 -7.52 7.73 -21.38
C GLY A 119 -8.57 8.38 -20.48
N SER A 120 -9.36 7.66 -19.68
CA SER A 120 -10.29 8.25 -18.69
C SER A 120 -9.64 8.56 -17.32
N CYS A 121 -8.38 8.99 -17.34
CA CYS A 121 -7.56 9.34 -16.17
C CYS A 121 -7.13 10.82 -16.23
N TRP A 122 -6.74 11.40 -15.09
CA TRP A 122 -6.12 12.72 -15.05
C TRP A 122 -4.61 12.59 -15.26
N ALA A 123 -4.06 13.34 -16.21
CA ALA A 123 -2.64 13.30 -16.54
C ALA A 123 -1.90 14.54 -16.03
N PHE A 124 -0.66 14.35 -15.58
CA PHE A 124 0.30 15.43 -15.28
C PHE A 124 1.70 15.06 -15.79
N GLU A 125 2.52 16.09 -16.04
CA GLU A 125 3.89 15.93 -16.56
C GLU A 125 4.82 15.26 -15.54
N GLY A 126 5.70 14.37 -16.02
CA GLY A 126 6.68 13.67 -15.21
C GLY A 126 6.11 12.57 -14.29
N SER A 127 6.97 12.13 -13.38
CA SER A 127 6.71 11.04 -12.43
C SER A 127 6.30 11.53 -11.03
N VAL A 128 6.26 12.85 -10.82
CA VAL A 128 5.97 13.50 -9.52
C VAL A 128 4.85 14.52 -9.70
N GLY A 129 3.78 14.38 -8.93
CA GLY A 129 2.63 15.27 -8.98
C GLY A 129 1.66 14.96 -7.87
N ARG A 130 0.63 15.80 -7.67
CA ARG A 130 -0.26 15.69 -6.52
C ARG A 130 -1.66 16.22 -6.77
N ILE A 131 -2.62 15.66 -6.05
CA ILE A 131 -3.98 16.20 -5.91
C ILE A 131 -4.32 16.31 -4.43
N THR A 132 -4.78 17.49 -4.02
CA THR A 132 -5.27 17.78 -2.67
C THR A 132 -6.77 18.00 -2.74
N VAL A 133 -7.52 17.24 -1.95
CA VAL A 133 -8.97 17.25 -1.90
C VAL A 133 -9.43 17.81 -0.56
N GLU A 134 -10.28 18.82 -0.61
CA GLU A 134 -11.14 19.20 0.50
C GLU A 134 -12.26 18.16 0.61
N LEU A 135 -12.38 17.50 1.76
CA LEU A 135 -13.44 16.51 2.05
C LEU A 135 -14.83 17.20 2.14
N PRO A 136 -15.93 16.53 2.52
CA PRO A 136 -17.17 17.24 2.92
C PRO A 136 -17.14 17.76 4.37
N GLU A 137 -16.42 17.07 5.25
CA GLU A 137 -16.33 17.37 6.69
C GLU A 137 -14.99 16.84 7.27
N PRO A 138 -14.66 17.05 8.56
CA PRO A 138 -13.50 16.42 9.19
C PRO A 138 -13.68 14.90 9.34
N VAL A 139 -12.75 14.12 8.81
CA VAL A 139 -12.82 12.64 8.76
C VAL A 139 -11.61 12.02 9.42
N SER A 140 -11.83 11.04 10.30
CA SER A 140 -10.80 10.11 10.76
C SER A 140 -10.56 9.08 9.66
N LEU A 141 -9.43 9.17 8.95
CA LEU A 141 -9.16 8.31 7.79
C LEU A 141 -8.82 6.89 8.23
N GLU A 142 -9.36 5.89 7.53
CA GLU A 142 -9.08 4.47 7.78
C GLU A 142 -8.23 3.84 6.67
N SER A 143 -8.59 4.08 5.42
CA SER A 143 -7.91 3.50 4.26
C SER A 143 -8.19 4.29 3.00
N PHE A 144 -7.39 4.04 1.97
CA PHE A 144 -7.72 4.46 0.61
C PHE A 144 -7.59 3.27 -0.34
N ALA A 145 -8.26 3.38 -1.48
CA ALA A 145 -8.10 2.43 -2.57
C ALA A 145 -7.80 3.16 -3.89
N TYR A 146 -7.00 2.52 -4.74
CA TYR A 146 -6.68 2.99 -6.07
C TYR A 146 -7.05 1.95 -7.12
N ARG A 147 -7.66 2.39 -8.22
CA ARG A 147 -7.91 1.58 -9.42
C ARG A 147 -7.18 2.17 -10.61
N HIS A 148 -6.63 1.28 -11.42
CA HIS A 148 -6.08 1.57 -12.74
C HIS A 148 -6.81 0.69 -13.79
N ILE A 149 -6.73 1.04 -15.07
CA ILE A 149 -7.21 0.19 -16.15
C ILE A 149 -6.42 -1.13 -16.22
N SER A 150 -7.10 -2.23 -16.57
CA SER A 150 -6.52 -3.56 -16.79
C SER A 150 -5.55 -3.61 -17.97
N SER A 151 -4.66 -4.59 -17.97
CA SER A 151 -3.62 -4.79 -18.98
C SER A 151 -4.19 -5.03 -20.38
N ASP A 152 -5.31 -5.75 -20.49
CA ASP A 152 -6.02 -6.05 -21.74
C ASP A 152 -6.66 -4.82 -22.41
N LYS A 153 -7.11 -3.85 -21.61
CA LYS A 153 -7.71 -2.58 -22.05
C LYS A 153 -6.70 -1.44 -22.16
N ASN A 154 -5.45 -1.67 -21.77
CA ASN A 154 -4.39 -0.66 -21.79
C ASN A 154 -3.59 -0.71 -23.11
N PRO A 155 -3.48 0.40 -23.87
CA PRO A 155 -2.64 0.46 -25.07
C PRO A 155 -1.16 0.09 -24.83
N ASN A 156 -0.67 0.23 -23.59
CA ASN A 156 0.62 -0.30 -23.15
C ASN A 156 0.43 -1.16 -21.88
N PRO A 157 0.35 -2.50 -21.99
CA PRO A 157 0.09 -3.40 -20.86
C PRO A 157 1.07 -3.29 -19.68
N ALA A 158 2.30 -2.79 -19.90
CA ALA A 158 3.26 -2.54 -18.83
C ALA A 158 2.86 -1.36 -17.91
N ALA A 159 1.90 -0.54 -18.33
CA ALA A 159 1.37 0.62 -17.60
C ALA A 159 2.44 1.58 -17.02
N PRO A 160 3.44 2.03 -17.80
CA PRO A 160 4.55 2.85 -17.29
C PRO A 160 4.11 4.22 -16.75
N SER A 161 2.95 4.72 -17.17
CA SER A 161 2.34 5.96 -16.68
C SER A 161 1.45 5.78 -15.43
N ALA A 162 1.27 4.55 -14.93
CA ALA A 162 0.62 4.35 -13.64
C ALA A 162 1.47 4.93 -12.50
N PRO A 163 0.87 5.48 -11.43
CA PRO A 163 1.62 5.83 -10.23
C PRO A 163 2.25 4.56 -9.63
N ARG A 164 3.45 4.67 -9.08
CA ARG A 164 4.17 3.56 -8.43
C ARG A 164 4.30 3.77 -6.93
N ILE A 165 4.54 5.01 -6.50
CA ILE A 165 4.63 5.39 -5.09
C ILE A 165 3.66 6.55 -4.86
N ILE A 166 2.70 6.36 -3.94
CA ILE A 166 1.73 7.37 -3.52
C ILE A 166 1.94 7.64 -2.03
N GLN A 167 2.26 8.88 -1.67
CA GLN A 167 2.22 9.36 -0.30
C GLN A 167 0.83 9.94 -0.01
N VAL A 168 0.27 9.63 1.16
CA VAL A 168 -0.95 10.25 1.67
C VAL A 168 -0.62 11.13 2.86
N THR A 169 -0.99 12.41 2.78
CA THR A 169 -0.79 13.41 3.85
C THR A 169 -2.12 14.11 4.09
N GLY A 170 -2.55 14.28 5.35
CA GLY A 170 -3.77 15.00 5.68
C GLY A 170 -3.53 16.24 6.53
N TYR A 171 -4.44 17.20 6.44
CA TYR A 171 -4.35 18.52 7.07
C TYR A 171 -5.67 18.87 7.77
N VAL A 172 -5.60 19.42 8.98
CA VAL A 172 -6.78 19.73 9.80
C VAL A 172 -7.51 20.95 9.25
N THR A 173 -6.77 21.94 8.77
CA THR A 173 -7.27 23.19 8.19
C THR A 173 -6.60 23.50 6.84
N ALA A 174 -7.09 24.51 6.13
CA ALA A 174 -6.46 24.97 4.89
C ALA A 174 -5.11 25.67 5.16
N ASP A 175 -4.97 26.34 6.30
CA ASP A 175 -3.75 27.08 6.68
C ASP A 175 -2.57 26.15 7.02
N ASP A 176 -2.86 24.89 7.38
CA ASP A 176 -1.85 23.85 7.59
C ASP A 176 -1.18 23.41 6.27
N TYR A 177 -1.82 23.66 5.12
CA TYR A 177 -1.31 23.22 3.81
C TYR A 177 -0.26 24.20 3.24
N PRO A 178 0.89 23.72 2.72
CA PRO A 178 1.41 22.35 2.71
C PRO A 178 2.37 22.05 3.88
N MET A 179 2.50 22.97 4.85
CA MET A 179 3.63 23.02 5.79
C MET A 179 3.48 22.14 7.05
N SER A 180 2.26 21.77 7.45
CA SER A 180 1.96 21.14 8.74
C SER A 180 0.94 19.99 8.61
N GLY A 181 1.24 19.02 7.75
CA GLY A 181 0.39 17.83 7.53
C GLY A 181 0.81 16.61 8.35
N CYS A 182 -0.16 15.75 8.67
CA CYS A 182 0.09 14.41 9.21
C CYS A 182 0.24 13.40 8.08
N VAL A 183 1.35 12.67 8.04
CA VAL A 183 1.64 11.69 6.98
C VAL A 183 1.04 10.33 7.36
N PHE A 184 0.03 9.90 6.61
CA PHE A 184 -0.64 8.61 6.81
C PHE A 184 0.18 7.43 6.28
N GLY A 185 1.06 7.67 5.30
CA GLY A 185 2.05 6.70 4.85
C GLY A 185 2.51 6.91 3.41
N GLN A 186 3.42 6.03 2.96
CA GLN A 186 3.78 5.84 1.55
C GLN A 186 3.40 4.43 1.12
N PHE A 187 2.76 4.33 -0.03
CA PHE A 187 2.11 3.12 -0.54
C PHE A 187 2.58 2.82 -1.96
N TYR A 188 2.69 1.53 -2.27
CA TYR A 188 3.21 1.06 -3.53
C TYR A 188 2.08 0.45 -4.36
N PHE A 189 1.93 0.92 -5.60
CA PHE A 189 0.96 0.37 -6.54
C PHE A 189 1.66 -0.46 -7.62
N ASP A 190 1.19 -1.69 -7.79
CA ASP A 190 1.63 -2.59 -8.86
C ASP A 190 0.50 -2.83 -9.87
N PRO A 191 0.54 -2.26 -11.09
CA PRO A 191 -0.51 -2.43 -12.08
C PRO A 191 -0.75 -3.90 -12.48
N GLN A 192 0.27 -4.77 -12.37
CA GLN A 192 0.19 -6.18 -12.77
C GLN A 192 -0.47 -7.04 -11.69
N ALA A 193 -0.33 -6.66 -10.41
CA ALA A 193 -0.92 -7.41 -9.29
C ALA A 193 -2.46 -7.28 -9.19
N ALA A 194 -3.05 -6.21 -9.73
CA ALA A 194 -4.49 -5.96 -9.67
C ALA A 194 -5.23 -6.10 -11.00
N ASP A 195 -4.55 -5.95 -12.15
CA ASP A 195 -5.09 -6.13 -13.51
C ASP A 195 -6.53 -5.59 -13.72
N GLY A 196 -6.76 -4.31 -13.40
CA GLY A 196 -8.07 -3.63 -13.50
C GLY A 196 -8.92 -3.60 -12.23
N GLY A 197 -8.55 -4.42 -11.24
CA GLY A 197 -9.06 -4.39 -9.88
C GLY A 197 -8.61 -3.17 -9.08
N ALA A 198 -9.08 -3.09 -7.84
CA ALA A 198 -8.64 -2.10 -6.86
C ALA A 198 -7.54 -2.66 -5.96
N GLN A 199 -6.57 -1.83 -5.61
CA GLN A 199 -5.68 -2.08 -4.47
C GLN A 199 -6.13 -1.23 -3.30
N TYR A 200 -6.20 -1.84 -2.12
CA TYR A 200 -6.64 -1.23 -0.88
C TYR A 200 -5.45 -1.08 0.06
N TYR A 201 -5.41 0.04 0.78
CA TYR A 201 -4.29 0.45 1.62
C TYR A 201 -4.80 1.03 2.93
N ASP A 202 -4.65 0.27 4.00
CA ASP A 202 -4.98 0.71 5.36
C ASP A 202 -4.00 1.77 5.87
N PHE A 203 -4.53 2.68 6.68
CA PHE A 203 -3.74 3.60 7.47
C PHE A 203 -3.55 3.06 8.89
N TYR A 204 -2.31 3.14 9.38
CA TYR A 204 -1.95 2.78 10.76
C TYR A 204 -1.28 3.95 11.51
N ALA A 205 -1.29 5.15 10.93
CA ALA A 205 -0.74 6.35 11.53
C ALA A 205 -1.71 6.94 12.56
N ASP A 206 -1.18 7.32 13.73
CA ASP A 206 -1.93 8.07 14.74
C ASP A 206 -2.01 9.55 14.32
N CYS A 207 -2.96 9.82 13.42
CA CYS A 207 -3.24 11.15 12.90
C CYS A 207 -4.59 11.67 13.43
N PRO A 208 -4.75 12.99 13.65
CA PRO A 208 -6.05 13.58 13.93
C PRO A 208 -6.97 13.42 12.70
N ALA A 209 -8.28 13.60 12.90
CA ALA A 209 -9.19 13.77 11.77
C ALA A 209 -8.82 15.01 10.95
N VAL A 210 -8.92 14.87 9.63
CA VAL A 210 -8.46 15.87 8.67
C VAL A 210 -9.61 16.39 7.82
N ARG A 211 -9.49 17.64 7.39
CA ARG A 211 -10.45 18.31 6.51
C ARG A 211 -9.97 18.32 5.05
N PHE A 212 -8.66 18.18 4.83
CA PHE A 212 -8.01 18.12 3.53
C PHE A 212 -7.07 16.92 3.47
N VAL A 213 -6.94 16.30 2.29
CA VAL A 213 -6.06 15.15 2.03
C VAL A 213 -5.31 15.35 0.72
N GLU A 214 -3.99 15.19 0.76
CA GLU A 214 -3.09 15.20 -0.40
C GLU A 214 -2.68 13.78 -0.75
N PHE A 215 -2.92 13.40 -2.00
CA PHE A 215 -2.35 12.22 -2.64
C PHE A 215 -1.20 12.70 -3.53
N ALA A 216 0.04 12.54 -3.05
CA ALA A 216 1.24 12.91 -3.78
C ALA A 216 1.86 11.66 -4.43
N VAL A 217 1.89 11.61 -5.76
CA VAL A 217 2.67 10.63 -6.50
C VAL A 217 4.14 11.06 -6.42
N VAL A 218 4.98 10.16 -5.90
CA VAL A 218 6.44 10.36 -5.72
C VAL A 218 7.23 9.70 -6.84
N ALA A 219 6.66 8.69 -7.50
CA ALA A 219 7.19 8.09 -8.71
C ALA A 219 6.08 7.36 -9.49
N ASN A 220 6.28 7.20 -10.80
CA ASN A 220 5.50 6.30 -11.68
C ASN A 220 6.32 5.05 -12.05
N HIS A 221 5.84 4.28 -13.03
CA HIS A 221 6.47 3.07 -13.57
C HIS A 221 7.37 3.33 -14.80
N GLY A 222 7.83 4.57 -15.01
CA GLY A 222 8.89 4.89 -15.99
C GLY A 222 8.44 5.61 -17.27
N ALA A 223 7.26 6.22 -17.30
CA ALA A 223 6.88 7.15 -18.38
C ALA A 223 7.26 8.61 -18.07
N ASP A 224 7.31 9.45 -19.10
CA ASP A 224 7.55 10.91 -18.97
C ASP A 224 6.32 11.69 -18.46
N TYR A 225 5.24 10.98 -18.12
CA TYR A 225 4.01 11.51 -17.54
C TYR A 225 3.37 10.47 -16.63
N THR A 226 2.44 10.90 -15.77
CA THR A 226 1.65 10.01 -14.91
C THR A 226 0.16 10.20 -15.21
N CYS A 227 -0.60 9.11 -15.23
CA CYS A 227 -2.05 9.14 -15.36
C CYS A 227 -2.75 8.47 -14.16
N LEU A 228 -3.51 9.26 -13.42
CA LEU A 228 -4.20 8.87 -12.19
C LEU A 228 -5.68 8.58 -12.50
N TYR A 229 -6.13 7.34 -12.27
CA TYR A 229 -7.44 6.86 -12.72
C TYR A 229 -8.59 7.13 -11.74
N ARG A 230 -8.71 6.35 -10.66
CA ARG A 230 -9.74 6.55 -9.63
C ARG A 230 -9.16 6.31 -8.25
N LEU A 231 -9.40 7.24 -7.33
CA LEU A 231 -9.15 7.06 -5.91
C LEU A 231 -10.47 6.89 -5.16
N ARG A 232 -10.39 6.18 -4.03
CA ARG A 232 -11.43 6.11 -3.01
C ARG A 232 -10.79 6.37 -1.67
N LEU A 233 -11.46 7.14 -0.81
CA LEU A 233 -11.05 7.36 0.57
C LEU A 233 -12.16 6.92 1.52
N LEU A 234 -11.80 6.13 2.52
CA LEU A 234 -12.66 5.60 3.56
C LEU A 234 -12.21 6.10 4.94
N GLY A 235 -13.15 6.16 5.86
CA GLY A 235 -12.97 6.71 7.19
C GLY A 235 -14.32 6.99 7.85
N GLU A 236 -14.29 7.61 9.01
CA GLU A 236 -15.49 7.97 9.77
C GLU A 236 -15.52 9.47 10.08
N PRO A 237 -16.67 10.15 9.90
CA PRO A 237 -16.78 11.58 10.17
C PRO A 237 -16.77 11.83 11.69
N ILE A 238 -16.11 12.90 12.14
CA ILE A 238 -16.26 13.31 13.54
C ILE A 238 -17.66 13.89 13.72
N SER A 239 -18.50 13.16 14.47
CA SER A 239 -19.84 13.60 14.80
C SER A 239 -19.82 14.94 15.55
N LYS A 240 -20.68 15.87 15.12
CA LYS A 240 -20.88 17.14 15.82
C LYS A 240 -21.68 16.87 17.10
N SER A 241 -20.99 16.94 18.24
CA SER A 241 -21.58 16.96 19.59
C SER A 241 -22.35 18.25 19.84
#